data_AF-A0A847X846-F1
#
_entry.id   AF-A0A847X846-F1
#
_cell.length_a   1.000
_cell.length_b   1.000
_cell.length_c   1.000
_cell.angle_alpha   90.00
_cell.angle_beta   90.00
_cell.angle_gamma   90.00
#
_symmetry.space_group_name_H-M   'P 1'
#
loop_
_entity.id
_entity.type
_entity.pdbx_description
1 polymer ?
#
loop_
_entity_poly.entity_id
_entity_poly.type
_entity_poly.pdbx_seq_one_letter_code
_entity_poly.pdbx_strand_id
1 'polypeptide(L)'
;MKPIIIGIAGGSASGKTSIARILKEHFIDTKSVYIVKMDDYYKDQSHLSLEERYEMNYDHPFAFDMDLLIEDIKSLKNGESIDKPVYDFIQHTRSDYREHVDPTDVLVLEGLMTLENEELRD
;
A
#
# COMPACT_ATOMS: atom_id res chain seq x y z
N MET A 1 3.47 -0.21 21.42
CA MET A 1 2.16 0.49 21.31
C MET A 1 1.51 -0.02 20.03
N LYS A 2 0.19 -0.27 19.98
CA LYS A 2 -0.45 -0.66 18.71
C LYS A 2 -0.69 0.60 17.87
N PRO A 3 -0.33 0.62 16.57
CA PRO A 3 -0.57 1.77 15.72
C PRO A 3 -2.06 2.02 15.53
N ILE A 4 -2.42 3.28 15.27
CA ILE A 4 -3.72 3.63 14.70
C ILE A 4 -3.64 3.39 13.20
N ILE A 5 -4.57 2.61 12.65
CA ILE A 5 -4.66 2.35 11.21
C ILE A 5 -5.83 3.17 10.64
N ILE A 6 -5.56 3.94 9.58
CA ILE A 6 -6.54 4.74 8.86
C ILE A 6 -6.60 4.23 7.42
N GLY A 7 -7.74 3.68 7.02
CA GLY A 7 -8.01 3.28 5.63
C GLY A 7 -8.65 4.41 4.82
N ILE A 8 -8.10 4.74 3.64
CA ILE A 8 -8.66 5.72 2.71
C ILE A 8 -8.89 5.04 1.36
N ALA A 9 -10.15 4.75 1.03
CA ALA A 9 -10.54 4.10 -0.23
C ALA A 9 -11.18 5.08 -1.22
N GLY A 10 -11.09 4.78 -2.52
CA GLY A 10 -11.74 5.55 -3.58
C GLY A 10 -11.04 5.48 -4.94
N GLY A 11 -11.71 5.93 -6.00
CA GLY A 11 -11.22 5.90 -7.37
C GLY A 11 -9.88 6.62 -7.60
N SER A 12 -9.21 6.31 -8.71
CA SER A 12 -8.02 7.07 -9.13
C SER A 12 -8.35 8.58 -9.25
N ALA A 13 -7.37 9.42 -8.94
CA ALA A 13 -7.48 10.88 -8.91
C ALA A 13 -8.57 11.49 -7.98
N SER A 14 -9.13 10.72 -7.03
CA SER A 14 -10.14 11.23 -6.08
C SER A 14 -9.58 12.05 -4.90
N GLY A 15 -8.26 12.24 -4.83
CA GLY A 15 -7.59 13.03 -3.78
C GLY A 15 -7.11 12.27 -2.55
N LYS A 16 -7.18 10.93 -2.54
CA LYS A 16 -6.75 10.07 -1.40
C LYS A 16 -5.33 10.37 -0.94
N THR A 17 -4.37 10.30 -1.87
CA THR A 17 -2.96 10.56 -1.58
C THR A 17 -2.73 11.97 -1.05
N SER A 18 -3.50 12.95 -1.51
CA SER A 18 -3.43 14.33 -0.99
C SER A 18 -3.90 14.39 0.47
N ILE A 19 -5.02 13.76 0.80
CA ILE A 19 -5.52 13.69 2.19
C ILE A 19 -4.53 12.94 3.08
N ALA A 20 -3.98 11.81 2.62
CA ALA A 20 -2.97 11.05 3.36
C ALA A 20 -1.72 11.88 3.66
N ARG A 21 -1.24 12.68 2.70
CA ARG A 21 -0.10 13.60 2.90
C ARG A 21 -0.42 14.71 3.89
N ILE A 22 -1.60 15.32 3.79
CA ILE A 22 -2.05 16.36 4.74
C ILE A 22 -2.09 15.79 6.16
N LEU A 23 -2.60 14.56 6.35
CA LEU A 23 -2.59 13.90 7.66
C LEU A 23 -1.16 13.70 8.19
N LYS A 24 -0.25 13.20 7.35
CA LYS A 24 1.16 13.01 7.72
C LYS A 24 1.82 14.34 8.11
N GLU A 25 1.63 15.38 7.31
CA GLU A 25 2.18 16.73 7.57
C GLU A 25 1.61 17.33 8.86
N HIS A 26 0.32 17.17 9.11
CA HIS A 26 -0.34 17.70 10.29
C HIS A 26 0.22 17.14 11.61
N PHE A 27 0.66 15.88 11.61
CA PHE A 27 1.14 15.20 12.81
C PHE A 27 2.66 15.04 12.90
N ILE A 28 3.43 15.58 11.94
CA ILE A 28 4.86 15.30 11.78
C ILE A 28 5.70 15.57 13.04
N ASP A 29 5.34 16.58 13.84
CA ASP A 29 6.05 16.97 15.06
C ASP A 29 5.67 16.15 16.31
N THR A 30 4.63 15.30 16.22
CA THR A 30 4.03 14.65 17.40
C THR A 30 3.86 13.14 17.26
N LYS A 31 3.81 12.62 16.03
CA LYS A 31 3.59 11.21 15.72
C LYS A 31 4.39 10.79 14.50
N SER A 32 4.90 9.56 14.52
CA SER A 32 5.37 8.92 13.29
C SER A 32 4.17 8.47 12.46
N VAL A 33 4.06 8.98 11.24
CA VAL A 33 2.99 8.63 10.29
C VAL A 33 3.61 8.05 9.02
N TYR A 34 3.25 6.81 8.71
CA TYR A 34 3.63 6.15 7.47
C TYR A 34 2.41 5.95 6.56
N ILE A 35 2.60 6.17 5.25
CA ILE A 35 1.55 6.03 4.24
C ILE A 35 1.90 4.80 3.40
N VAL A 36 1.06 3.77 3.50
CA VAL A 36 1.12 2.57 2.66
C VAL A 36 0.19 2.78 1.47
N LYS A 37 0.72 2.66 0.25
CA LYS A 37 -0.07 2.72 -0.98
C LYS A 37 -0.40 1.31 -1.42
N MET A 38 -1.68 1.00 -1.63
CA MET A 38 -2.12 -0.30 -2.12
C MET A 38 -1.51 -0.66 -3.48
N ASP A 39 -1.23 0.35 -4.32
CA ASP A 39 -0.60 0.17 -5.63
C ASP A 39 0.81 -0.44 -5.55
N ASP A 40 1.54 -0.25 -4.44
CA ASP A 40 2.85 -0.90 -4.24
C ASP A 40 2.73 -2.43 -4.15
N TYR A 41 1.52 -2.94 -3.89
CA TYR A 41 1.18 -4.34 -3.76
C TYR A 41 0.49 -4.90 -4.99
N TYR A 42 0.62 -4.29 -6.18
CA TYR A 42 0.32 -5.04 -7.40
C TYR A 42 1.19 -6.31 -7.46
N LYS A 43 0.61 -7.39 -8.03
CA LYS A 43 1.31 -8.66 -8.20
C LYS A 43 2.53 -8.50 -9.11
N ASP A 44 3.56 -9.30 -8.83
CA ASP A 44 4.70 -9.37 -9.72
C ASP A 44 4.29 -9.98 -11.07
N GLN A 45 4.62 -9.27 -12.15
CA GLN A 45 4.38 -9.65 -13.53
C GLN A 45 5.69 -9.74 -14.32
N SER A 46 6.82 -9.89 -13.64
CA SER A 46 8.15 -10.05 -14.24
C SER A 46 8.21 -11.17 -15.30
N HIS A 47 7.34 -12.17 -15.17
CA HIS A 47 7.18 -13.29 -16.09
C HIS A 47 6.44 -12.97 -17.40
N LEU A 48 5.73 -11.84 -17.49
CA LEU A 48 5.03 -11.38 -18.69
C LEU A 48 5.90 -10.40 -19.48
N SER A 49 5.66 -10.30 -20.78
CA SER A 49 6.20 -9.20 -21.60
C SER A 49 5.55 -7.86 -21.22
N LEU A 50 6.22 -6.75 -21.54
CA LEU A 50 5.67 -5.41 -21.26
C LEU A 50 4.33 -5.16 -21.98
N GLU A 51 4.17 -5.70 -23.20
CA GLU A 51 2.92 -5.61 -23.96
C GLU A 51 1.77 -6.33 -23.25
N GLU A 52 1.99 -7.54 -22.76
CA GLU A 52 0.99 -8.28 -21.99
C GLU A 52 0.62 -7.56 -20.68
N ARG A 53 1.60 -6.94 -20.01
CA ARG A 53 1.35 -6.14 -18.79
C ARG A 53 0.44 -4.94 -19.05
N TYR A 54 0.54 -4.30 -20.21
CA TYR A 54 -0.33 -3.16 -20.56
C TYR A 54 -1.80 -3.56 -20.75
N GLU A 55 -2.07 -4.80 -21.15
CA GLU A 55 -3.43 -5.32 -21.33
C GLU A 55 -4.08 -5.79 -20.01
N MET A 56 -3.34 -5.75 -18.89
CA MET A 56 -3.85 -6.17 -17.59
C MET A 56 -4.82 -5.14 -17.00
N ASN A 57 -5.89 -5.64 -16.37
CA ASN A 57 -6.82 -4.81 -15.63
C ASN A 57 -6.35 -4.60 -14.18
N TYR A 58 -5.68 -3.47 -13.92
CA TYR A 58 -5.19 -3.09 -12.59
C TYR A 58 -6.29 -2.58 -11.65
N ASP A 59 -7.50 -2.32 -12.16
CA ASP A 59 -8.67 -1.97 -11.34
C ASP A 59 -9.43 -3.22 -10.83
N HIS A 60 -8.94 -4.44 -11.13
CA HIS A 60 -9.54 -5.67 -10.65
C HIS A 60 -8.94 -6.10 -9.30
N PRO A 61 -9.71 -6.62 -8.33
CA PRO A 61 -9.18 -7.07 -7.04
C PRO A 61 -8.01 -8.06 -7.14
N PHE A 62 -8.00 -8.89 -8.19
CA PHE A 62 -6.95 -9.89 -8.43
C PHE A 62 -5.60 -9.33 -8.88
N ALA A 63 -5.54 -8.06 -9.27
CA ALA A 63 -4.29 -7.38 -9.60
C ALA A 63 -3.41 -7.19 -8.35
N PHE A 64 -4.01 -7.15 -7.16
CA PHE A 64 -3.32 -6.94 -5.90
C PHE A 64 -2.87 -8.24 -5.26
N ASP A 65 -1.70 -8.20 -4.65
CA ASP A 65 -1.12 -9.20 -3.76
C ASP A 65 -1.66 -8.98 -2.34
N MET A 66 -2.95 -9.29 -2.17
CA MET A 66 -3.68 -9.03 -0.92
C MET A 66 -3.10 -9.77 0.27
N ASP A 67 -2.62 -11.01 0.06
CA ASP A 67 -2.02 -11.82 1.11
C ASP A 67 -0.77 -11.13 1.68
N LEU A 68 0.12 -10.64 0.80
CA LEU A 68 1.31 -9.89 1.20
C LEU A 68 0.94 -8.56 1.88
N LEU A 69 -0.04 -7.82 1.37
CA LEU A 69 -0.50 -6.58 2.00
C LEU A 69 -1.02 -6.83 3.43
N ILE A 70 -1.81 -7.88 3.63
CA ILE A 70 -2.35 -8.25 4.94
C ILE A 70 -1.22 -8.67 5.88
N GLU A 71 -0.26 -9.46 5.40
CA GLU A 71 0.92 -9.87 6.17
C GLU A 71 1.73 -8.67 6.65
N ASP A 72 2.05 -7.74 5.73
CA ASP A 72 2.85 -6.54 6.04
C ASP A 72 2.12 -5.62 7.02
N ILE A 73 0.81 -5.40 6.85
CA ILE A 73 0.01 -4.58 7.76
C ILE A 73 -0.10 -5.23 9.14
N LYS A 74 -0.22 -6.56 9.24
CA LYS A 74 -0.21 -7.27 10.52
C LYS A 74 1.14 -7.17 11.22
N SER A 75 2.24 -7.30 10.48
CA SER A 75 3.60 -7.18 11.00
C SER A 75 3.83 -5.79 11.61
N LEU A 76 3.49 -4.73 10.85
CA LEU A 76 3.56 -3.35 11.36
C LEU A 76 2.63 -3.12 12.56
N LYS A 77 1.42 -3.68 12.55
CA LYS A 77 0.46 -3.64 13.69
C LYS A 77 1.03 -4.30 14.95
N ASN A 78 1.90 -5.30 14.79
CA ASN A 78 2.58 -6.02 15.87
C ASN A 78 3.90 -5.37 16.31
N GLY A 79 4.33 -4.29 15.64
CA GLY A 79 5.58 -3.60 15.97
C GLY A 79 6.81 -4.23 15.32
N GLU A 80 6.63 -4.93 14.20
CA GLU A 80 7.71 -5.53 13.42
C GLU A 80 7.96 -4.68 12.16
N SER A 81 9.23 -4.44 11.81
CA SER A 81 9.60 -3.78 10.57
C SER A 81 9.37 -4.70 9.36
N ILE A 82 9.10 -4.11 8.20
CA ILE A 82 8.89 -4.85 6.94
C ILE A 82 9.83 -4.32 5.85
N ASP A 83 10.04 -5.14 4.82
CA ASP A 83 10.63 -4.71 3.55
C ASP A 83 9.53 -4.71 2.47
N LYS A 84 8.80 -3.59 2.43
CA LYS A 84 7.62 -3.41 1.58
C LYS A 84 8.02 -3.42 0.10
N PRO A 85 7.25 -4.05 -0.80
CA PRO A 85 7.46 -3.90 -2.23
C PRO A 85 7.34 -2.44 -2.69
N VAL A 86 7.93 -2.14 -3.84
CA VAL A 86 7.70 -0.91 -4.58
C VAL A 86 7.25 -1.28 -5.97
N TYR A 87 6.20 -0.63 -6.45
CA TYR A 87 5.72 -0.86 -7.81
C TYR A 87 6.41 0.07 -8.80
N ASP A 88 6.95 -0.49 -9.87
CA ASP A 88 7.55 0.25 -10.98
C ASP A 88 6.48 0.51 -12.04
N PHE A 89 5.93 1.73 -12.06
CA PHE A 89 4.95 2.16 -13.03
C PHE A 89 5.51 2.31 -14.46
N ILE A 90 6.82 2.35 -14.65
CA ILE A 90 7.45 2.37 -15.98
C ILE A 90 7.49 0.94 -16.53
N GLN A 91 7.88 -0.02 -15.69
CA GLN A 91 7.97 -1.44 -16.08
C GLN A 91 6.67 -2.22 -15.92
N HIS A 92 5.64 -1.61 -15.32
CA HIS A 92 4.34 -2.23 -15.03
C HIS A 92 4.48 -3.55 -14.23
N THR A 93 5.44 -3.59 -13.30
CA THR A 93 5.68 -4.75 -12.44
C THR A 93 6.35 -4.33 -11.13
N ARG A 94 6.46 -5.27 -10.19
CA ARG A 94 7.17 -5.08 -8.93
C ARG A 94 8.66 -4.78 -9.18
N SER A 95 9.20 -3.79 -8.49
CA SER A 95 10.62 -3.47 -8.49
C SER A 95 11.42 -4.49 -7.69
N ASP A 96 12.69 -4.69 -8.06
CA ASP A 96 13.67 -5.42 -7.24
C ASP A 96 14.00 -4.67 -5.93
N TYR A 97 13.78 -3.36 -5.91
CA TYR A 97 13.95 -2.55 -4.70
C TYR A 97 12.77 -2.76 -3.75
N ARG A 98 13.10 -2.91 -2.46
CA ARG A 98 12.15 -2.91 -1.35
C ARG A 98 12.44 -1.74 -0.44
N GLU A 99 11.36 -1.13 0.04
CA GLU A 99 11.42 -0.02 0.99
C GLU A 99 11.36 -0.58 2.41
N HIS A 100 12.39 -0.33 3.21
CA HIS A 100 12.37 -0.67 4.62
C HIS A 100 11.43 0.27 5.37
N VAL A 101 10.52 -0.31 6.17
CA VAL A 101 9.53 0.44 6.94
C VAL A 101 9.57 0.01 8.40
N ASP A 102 9.91 0.94 9.26
CA ASP A 102 9.85 0.76 10.71
C ASP A 102 8.41 0.89 11.25
N PRO A 103 8.09 0.28 12.40
CA PRO A 103 6.84 0.50 13.11
C PRO A 103 6.57 1.99 13.39
N THR A 104 5.33 2.42 13.18
CA THR A 104 4.91 3.82 13.39
C THR A 104 3.76 3.95 14.37
N ASP A 105 3.48 5.18 14.82
CA ASP A 105 2.31 5.48 15.65
C ASP A 105 1.01 5.42 14.84
N VAL A 106 1.08 5.83 13.56
CA VAL A 106 -0.05 5.88 12.63
C VAL A 106 0.34 5.26 11.29
N LEU A 107 -0.51 4.38 10.78
CA LEU A 107 -0.44 3.81 9.44
C LEU A 107 -1.63 4.31 8.64
N VAL A 108 -1.38 4.99 7.54
CA VAL A 108 -2.40 5.39 6.57
C VAL A 108 -2.32 4.45 5.39
N LEU A 109 -3.32 3.59 5.22
CA LEU A 109 -3.42 2.72 4.06
C LEU A 109 -4.37 3.36 3.04
N GLU A 110 -3.87 3.66 1.85
CA GLU A 110 -4.64 4.35 0.81
C GLU A 110 -4.61 3.58 -0.52
N GLY A 111 -5.73 3.57 -1.22
CA GLY A 111 -5.86 2.75 -2.43
C GLY A 111 -7.27 2.69 -3.01
N LEU A 112 -7.40 1.99 -4.13
CA LEU A 112 -8.70 1.82 -4.79
C LEU A 112 -9.66 0.96 -3.96
N MET A 113 -9.15 -0.13 -3.37
CA MET A 113 -9.94 -1.20 -2.76
C MET A 113 -9.53 -1.51 -1.32
N THR A 114 -8.91 -0.55 -0.64
CA THR A 114 -8.35 -0.72 0.72
C THR A 114 -9.34 -1.24 1.77
N LEU A 115 -10.64 -0.98 1.57
CA LEU A 115 -11.71 -1.36 2.50
C LEU A 115 -12.62 -2.47 1.95
N GLU A 116 -12.23 -3.10 0.83
CA GLU A 116 -13.02 -4.15 0.18
C GLU A 116 -12.81 -5.52 0.84
N ASN A 117 -11.57 -5.86 1.16
CA ASN A 117 -11.22 -7.13 1.79
C ASN A 117 -11.51 -7.10 3.31
N GLU A 118 -12.31 -8.06 3.78
CA GLU A 118 -12.75 -8.16 5.18
C GLU A 118 -11.59 -8.37 6.17
N GLU A 119 -10.63 -9.22 5.82
CA GLU A 119 -9.48 -9.52 6.69
C GLU A 119 -8.55 -8.32 6.84
N LEU A 120 -8.35 -7.53 5.78
CA LEU A 120 -7.57 -6.30 5.84
C LEU A 120 -8.28 -5.21 6.66
N ARG A 121 -9.61 -5.18 6.61
CA ARG A 121 -10.44 -4.17 7.27
C ARG A 121 -10.50 -4.36 8.80
N ASP A 122 -10.44 -5.59 9.29
CA ASP A 122 -10.70 -5.97 10.69
C ASP A 122 -9.41 -6.13 11.55
#